data_AF-A0A5N4B5J6-F1
#
_entry.id   AF-A0A5N4B5J6-F1
#
_cell.length_a   1.000
_cell.length_b   1.000
_cell.length_c   1.000
_cell.angle_alpha   90.00
_cell.angle_beta   90.00
_cell.angle_gamma   90.00
#
_symmetry.space_group_name_H-M   'P 1'
#
loop_
_entity.id
_entity.type
_entity.pdbx_description
1 polymer ?
#
loop_
_entity_poly.entity_id
_entity_poly.type
_entity_poly.pdbx_seq_one_letter_code
_entity_poly.pdbx_strand_id
1 'polypeptide(L)'
;MFQLMSSEFNPPKRDLSVAVHPAVADRWENILKSGLDAAAVATFVQKYPPAENCTFMGVPKLNPEIEAAFTEALKGRDARLSKLQGNLGAALAAIGKGLSLCLQEGEGIHFPLPLIECLSDAGRLIADCHYQHSMARRFIATSNINKSSRATLTKAPIGDWLFGDALSERVKAAKVLERASNDLKVQKVTSTQFRSKGPSSLNSKGLSRLPDNSRRGRPNFSFRRDRQPQPMLSGTKKHPVLQQRQRWQNKSRHYR
;
A
#
# COMPACT_ATOMS: atom_id res chain seq x y z
N MET A 1 -13.44 6.33 -12.30
CA MET A 1 -12.65 7.48 -11.81
C MET A 1 -11.50 6.94 -10.94
N PHE A 2 -10.45 6.47 -11.59
CA PHE A 2 -9.21 5.96 -10.96
C PHE A 2 -8.05 6.54 -11.77
N GLN A 3 -7.80 7.85 -11.59
CA GLN A 3 -6.86 8.62 -12.41
C GLN A 3 -5.97 9.54 -11.54
N LEU A 4 -5.74 9.15 -10.28
CA LEU A 4 -4.97 9.91 -9.28
C LEU A 4 -3.89 9.07 -8.56
N MET A 5 -3.54 7.89 -9.09
CA MET A 5 -2.37 7.10 -8.63
C MET A 5 -1.43 6.75 -9.80
N SER A 6 -1.43 7.60 -10.83
CA SER A 6 -0.56 7.47 -12.01
C SER A 6 -0.09 8.83 -12.54
N SER A 7 -0.20 9.90 -11.74
CA SER A 7 0.75 11.00 -11.84
C SER A 7 2.08 10.46 -11.34
N GLU A 8 3.09 10.40 -12.22
CA GLU A 8 4.45 10.15 -11.78
C GLU A 8 4.80 11.23 -10.74
N PHE A 9 5.13 10.80 -9.51
CA PHE A 9 5.71 11.71 -8.53
C PHE A 9 7.10 12.07 -9.04
N ASN A 10 7.17 13.13 -9.84
CA ASN A 10 8.41 13.71 -10.29
C ASN A 10 8.90 14.62 -9.15
N PRO A 11 9.89 14.20 -8.34
CA PRO A 11 10.33 15.00 -7.22
C PRO A 11 10.84 16.35 -7.75
N PRO A 12 10.51 17.48 -7.09
CA PRO A 12 11.09 18.76 -7.45
C PRO A 12 12.62 18.66 -7.43
N LYS A 13 13.28 19.50 -8.25
CA LYS A 13 14.74 19.59 -8.26
C LYS A 13 15.25 19.79 -6.84
N ARG A 14 16.37 19.15 -6.51
CA ARG A 14 17.00 19.20 -5.18
C ARG A 14 17.73 20.52 -4.95
N ASP A 15 16.97 21.60 -4.96
CA ASP A 15 17.46 22.90 -4.52
C ASP A 15 17.41 22.90 -2.99
N LEU A 16 18.56 23.11 -2.34
CA LEU A 16 18.65 23.17 -0.88
C LEU A 16 18.15 24.54 -0.42
N SER A 17 17.30 24.54 0.61
CA SER A 17 16.83 25.77 1.26
C SER A 17 17.95 26.45 2.06
N VAL A 18 17.63 27.63 2.61
CA VAL A 18 18.43 28.24 3.69
C VAL A 18 18.63 27.24 4.82
N ALA A 19 19.80 27.29 5.46
CA ALA A 19 20.15 26.42 6.58
C ALA A 19 19.24 26.66 7.80
N VAL A 20 18.76 25.57 8.40
CA VAL A 20 18.10 25.62 9.71
C VAL A 20 19.14 25.77 10.84
N HIS A 21 18.69 26.19 12.02
CA HIS A 21 19.56 26.34 13.18
C HIS A 21 20.33 25.04 13.51
N PRO A 22 21.66 25.07 13.79
CA PRO A 22 22.48 23.86 13.94
C PRO A 22 21.92 22.84 14.95
N ALA A 23 21.53 23.30 16.14
CA ALA A 23 20.95 22.42 17.17
C ALA A 23 19.60 21.77 16.78
N VAL A 24 18.92 22.27 15.74
CA VAL A 24 17.74 21.61 15.15
C VAL A 24 18.20 20.56 14.13
N ALA A 25 19.14 20.91 13.26
CA ALA A 25 19.75 19.98 12.31
C ALA A 25 20.33 18.74 13.00
N ASP A 26 21.16 18.93 14.04
CA ASP A 26 21.79 17.82 14.79
C ASP A 26 20.74 16.86 15.37
N ARG A 27 19.67 17.41 15.97
CA ARG A 27 18.60 16.60 16.58
C ARG A 27 17.80 15.85 15.52
N TRP A 28 17.43 16.52 14.43
CA TRP A 28 16.67 15.91 13.35
C TRP A 28 17.49 14.88 12.58
N GLU A 29 18.78 15.12 12.31
CA GLU A 29 19.66 14.15 11.64
C GLU A 29 19.79 12.86 12.45
N ASN A 30 19.95 12.95 13.78
CA ASN A 30 19.95 11.78 14.64
C ASN A 30 18.60 11.02 14.56
N ILE A 31 17.48 11.73 14.72
CA ILE A 31 16.13 11.13 14.63
C ILE A 31 15.87 10.49 13.25
N LEU A 32 16.32 11.09 12.16
CA LEU A 32 16.16 10.56 10.81
C LEU A 32 17.01 9.30 10.56
N LYS A 33 18.15 9.15 11.26
CA LYS A 33 19.02 7.97 11.17
C LYS A 33 18.60 6.81 12.08
N SER A 34 18.13 7.08 13.29
CA SER A 34 17.82 6.05 14.30
C SER A 34 16.33 5.87 14.61
N GLY A 35 15.47 6.79 14.19
CA GLY A 35 14.11 6.92 14.70
C GLY A 35 14.07 7.52 16.12
N LEU A 36 12.84 7.67 16.63
CA LEU A 36 12.56 7.96 18.04
C LEU A 36 12.35 6.66 18.82
N ASP A 37 12.70 6.69 20.11
CA ASP A 37 12.35 5.61 21.03
C ASP A 37 10.82 5.46 21.19
N ALA A 38 10.36 4.22 21.43
CA ALA A 38 8.95 3.91 21.53
C ALA A 38 8.26 4.58 22.73
N ALA A 39 8.95 4.76 23.86
CA ALA A 39 8.40 5.47 25.01
C ALA A 39 8.30 6.98 24.73
N ALA A 40 9.31 7.57 24.08
CA ALA A 40 9.26 8.98 23.66
C ALA A 40 8.08 9.27 22.71
N VAL A 41 7.85 8.39 21.73
CA VAL A 41 6.66 8.48 20.85
C VAL A 41 5.36 8.38 21.65
N ALA A 42 5.26 7.45 22.60
CA ALA A 42 4.07 7.31 23.46
C ALA A 42 3.83 8.57 24.31
N THR A 43 4.87 9.16 24.88
CA THR A 43 4.79 10.44 25.63
C THR A 43 4.28 11.57 24.74
N PHE A 44 4.74 11.69 23.49
CA PHE A 44 4.23 12.72 22.58
C PHE A 44 2.77 12.48 22.18
N VAL A 45 2.37 11.25 21.87
CA VAL A 45 0.98 10.91 21.54
C VAL A 45 0.04 11.19 22.72
N GLN A 46 0.46 10.91 23.96
CA GLN A 46 -0.34 11.24 25.15
C GLN A 46 -0.39 12.75 25.43
N LYS A 47 0.70 13.48 25.17
CA LYS A 47 0.80 14.93 25.40
C LYS A 47 -0.03 15.76 24.41
N TYR A 48 -0.28 15.23 23.21
CA TYR A 48 -0.99 15.90 22.13
C TYR A 48 -2.18 15.05 21.63
N PRO A 49 -3.25 14.90 22.43
CA PRO A 49 -4.48 14.25 21.98
C PRO A 49 -5.20 15.10 20.92
N PRO A 50 -6.17 14.52 20.18
CA PRO A 50 -7.06 15.28 19.31
C PRO A 50 -7.74 16.44 20.05
N ALA A 51 -7.82 17.61 19.40
CA ALA A 51 -8.50 18.77 19.98
C ALA A 51 -10.02 18.58 19.98
N GLU A 52 -10.71 19.10 21.01
CA GLU A 52 -12.16 18.96 21.19
C GLU A 52 -12.98 19.50 20.01
N ASN A 53 -12.52 20.59 19.39
CA ASN A 53 -13.13 21.20 18.21
C ASN A 53 -12.71 20.55 16.87
N CYS A 54 -11.83 19.54 16.89
CA CYS A 54 -11.34 18.86 15.70
C CYS A 54 -10.98 17.39 16.00
N THR A 55 -12.01 16.63 16.37
CA THR A 55 -11.91 15.20 16.72
C THR A 55 -11.38 14.31 15.59
N PHE A 56 -11.51 14.75 14.33
CA PHE A 56 -10.98 14.08 13.12
C PHE A 56 -9.44 13.97 13.06
N MET A 57 -8.70 14.61 13.99
CA MET A 57 -7.28 14.30 14.21
C MET A 57 -7.06 12.90 14.83
N GLY A 58 -8.12 12.29 15.37
CA GLY A 58 -8.11 10.91 15.84
C GLY A 58 -8.01 9.89 14.69
N VAL A 59 -7.44 8.73 14.98
CA VAL A 59 -7.29 7.65 14.00
C VAL A 59 -8.64 6.96 13.75
N PRO A 60 -9.15 6.91 12.51
CA PRO A 60 -10.40 6.21 12.22
C PRO A 60 -10.29 4.71 12.54
N LYS A 61 -11.29 4.19 13.26
CA LYS A 61 -11.39 2.78 13.63
C LYS A 61 -11.66 1.93 12.39
N LEU A 62 -11.10 0.73 12.34
CA LEU A 62 -11.43 -0.23 11.30
C LEU A 62 -12.82 -0.82 11.60
N ASN A 63 -13.72 -0.81 10.61
CA ASN A 63 -15.06 -1.37 10.78
C ASN A 63 -15.01 -2.88 11.11
N PRO A 64 -15.83 -3.38 12.05
CA PRO A 64 -15.78 -4.76 12.51
C PRO A 64 -16.09 -5.77 11.38
N GLU A 65 -16.96 -5.42 10.43
CA GLU A 65 -17.28 -6.28 9.27
C GLU A 65 -16.07 -6.46 8.34
N ILE A 66 -15.18 -5.47 8.29
CA ILE A 66 -13.94 -5.50 7.53
C ILE A 66 -12.85 -6.23 8.32
N GLU A 67 -12.75 -5.97 9.62
CA GLU A 67 -11.78 -6.64 10.49
C GLU A 67 -12.02 -8.16 10.58
N ALA A 68 -13.28 -8.60 10.61
CA ALA A 68 -13.65 -10.01 10.55
C ALA A 68 -13.23 -10.70 9.24
N ALA A 69 -13.08 -9.94 8.15
CA ALA A 69 -12.63 -10.44 6.85
C ALA A 69 -11.09 -10.41 6.68
N PHE A 70 -10.34 -9.88 7.67
CA PHE A 70 -8.88 -9.79 7.59
C PHE A 70 -8.18 -11.05 8.08
N THR A 71 -7.16 -11.47 7.34
CA THR A 71 -6.13 -12.37 7.87
C THR A 71 -5.24 -11.63 8.88
N GLU A 72 -4.58 -12.35 9.77
CA GLU A 72 -3.66 -11.75 10.77
C GLU A 72 -2.57 -10.87 10.10
N ALA A 73 -2.07 -11.28 8.94
CA ALA A 73 -1.11 -10.51 8.16
C ALA A 73 -1.68 -9.16 7.68
N LEU A 74 -2.97 -9.06 7.39
CA LEU A 74 -3.66 -7.80 7.07
C LEU A 74 -3.92 -6.97 8.33
N LYS A 75 -4.36 -7.59 9.44
CA LYS A 75 -4.51 -6.90 10.74
C LYS A 75 -3.20 -6.26 11.18
N GLY A 76 -2.09 -7.01 11.12
CA GLY A 76 -0.75 -6.49 11.42
C GLY A 76 -0.21 -5.47 10.42
N ARG A 77 -0.77 -5.34 9.21
CA ARG A 77 -0.46 -4.25 8.27
C ARG A 77 -1.27 -2.99 8.61
N ASP A 78 -2.58 -3.13 8.83
CA ASP A 78 -3.45 -2.01 9.23
C ASP A 78 -3.01 -1.41 10.57
N ALA A 79 -2.70 -2.23 11.57
CA ALA A 79 -2.22 -1.76 12.87
C ALA A 79 -0.96 -0.88 12.79
N ARG A 80 -0.04 -1.18 11.86
CA ARG A 80 1.16 -0.35 11.61
C ARG A 80 0.81 0.98 10.95
N LEU A 81 -0.10 0.99 9.97
CA LEU A 81 -0.57 2.23 9.34
C LEU A 81 -1.40 3.08 10.31
N SER A 82 -2.24 2.44 11.13
CA SER A 82 -3.04 3.05 12.19
C SER A 82 -2.16 3.71 13.26
N LYS A 83 -1.08 3.03 13.70
CA LYS A 83 -0.09 3.63 14.61
C LYS A 83 0.61 4.85 14.01
N LEU A 84 1.06 4.76 12.74
CA LEU A 84 1.70 5.90 12.06
C LEU A 84 0.70 7.06 11.85
N GLN A 85 -0.55 6.75 11.53
CA GLN A 85 -1.64 7.72 11.47
C GLN A 85 -1.84 8.43 12.82
N GLY A 86 -1.79 7.70 13.94
CA GLY A 86 -1.88 8.30 15.29
C GLY A 86 -0.70 9.24 15.62
N ASN A 87 0.51 8.90 15.18
CA ASN A 87 1.66 9.80 15.31
C ASN A 87 1.47 11.10 14.50
N LEU A 88 0.88 11.02 13.30
CA LEU A 88 0.55 12.21 12.49
C LEU A 88 -0.55 13.05 13.15
N GLY A 89 -1.58 12.43 13.73
CA GLY A 89 -2.61 13.12 14.51
C GLY A 89 -2.04 13.88 15.71
N ALA A 90 -1.12 13.26 16.46
CA ALA A 90 -0.43 13.92 17.58
C ALA A 90 0.50 15.07 17.13
N ALA A 91 1.20 14.91 16.00
CA ALA A 91 2.01 15.97 15.41
C ALA A 91 1.14 17.16 14.95
N LEU A 92 -0.02 16.88 14.34
CA LEU A 92 -0.99 17.89 13.94
C LEU A 92 -1.57 18.64 15.15
N ALA A 93 -1.91 17.93 16.23
CA ALA A 93 -2.36 18.53 17.47
C ALA A 93 -1.28 19.39 18.15
N ALA A 94 0.00 19.00 18.06
CA ALA A 94 1.13 19.80 18.53
C ALA A 94 1.29 21.11 17.73
N ILE A 95 1.18 21.05 16.40
CA ILE A 95 1.18 22.23 15.53
C ILE A 95 -0.05 23.11 15.80
N GLY A 96 -1.23 22.50 15.92
CA GLY A 96 -2.49 23.20 16.24
C GLY A 96 -2.38 23.98 17.54
N LYS A 97 -1.82 23.38 18.60
CA LYS A 97 -1.53 24.09 19.85
C LYS A 97 -0.55 25.25 19.66
N GLY A 98 0.49 25.09 18.84
CA GLY A 98 1.42 26.17 18.50
C GLY A 98 0.74 27.33 17.76
N LEU A 99 -0.11 27.01 16.77
CA LEU A 99 -0.92 27.99 16.05
C LEU A 99 -1.91 28.71 16.96
N SER A 100 -2.60 28.00 17.86
CA SER A 100 -3.51 28.62 18.83
C SER A 100 -2.78 29.61 19.75
N LEU A 101 -1.56 29.31 20.18
CA LEU A 101 -0.73 30.27 20.93
C LEU A 101 -0.31 31.48 20.08
N CYS A 102 -0.07 31.28 18.77
CA CYS A 102 0.29 32.38 17.87
C CYS A 102 -0.89 33.29 17.50
N LEU A 103 -2.12 32.76 17.58
CA LEU A 103 -3.37 33.43 17.23
C LEU A 103 -4.18 33.89 18.45
N GLN A 104 -3.65 33.75 19.66
CA GLN A 104 -4.29 34.24 20.88
C GLN A 104 -4.29 35.78 20.90
N GLU A 105 -5.48 36.36 20.90
CA GLU A 105 -5.68 37.80 21.02
C GLU A 105 -5.48 38.22 22.49
N GLY A 106 -4.57 39.18 22.73
CA GLY A 106 -4.25 39.68 24.06
C GLY A 106 -3.12 40.72 24.03
N GLU A 107 -2.99 41.50 25.10
CA GLU A 107 -1.97 42.55 25.20
C GLU A 107 -0.57 41.96 25.44
N GLY A 108 0.30 42.03 24.42
CA GLY A 108 1.76 42.01 24.61
C GLY A 108 2.59 41.00 23.82
N ILE A 109 1.99 40.01 23.14
CA ILE A 109 2.76 39.03 22.34
C ILE A 109 2.17 38.89 20.94
N HIS A 110 2.86 39.47 19.95
CA HIS A 110 2.58 39.24 18.54
C HIS A 110 3.67 38.37 17.91
N PHE A 111 3.27 37.27 17.28
CA PHE A 111 4.17 36.38 16.56
C PHE A 111 4.33 36.84 15.10
N PRO A 112 5.52 36.69 14.49
CA PRO A 112 5.75 37.13 13.12
C PRO A 112 4.93 36.29 12.13
N LEU A 113 4.26 36.93 11.17
CA LEU A 113 3.41 36.26 10.17
C LEU A 113 4.09 35.05 9.47
N PRO A 114 5.39 35.09 9.08
CA PRO A 114 6.07 33.93 8.49
C PRO A 114 6.13 32.69 9.40
N LEU A 115 6.11 32.84 10.73
CA LEU A 115 6.02 31.70 11.65
C LEU A 115 4.63 31.06 11.61
N ILE A 116 3.59 31.88 11.56
CA ILE A 116 2.20 31.43 11.46
C ILE A 116 1.98 30.72 10.13
N GLU A 117 2.51 31.26 9.04
CA GLU A 117 2.52 30.65 7.70
C GLU A 117 3.21 29.28 7.70
N CYS A 118 4.46 29.21 8.18
CA CYS A 118 5.22 27.95 8.27
C CYS A 118 4.49 26.88 9.10
N LEU A 119 3.90 27.25 10.24
CA LEU A 119 3.12 26.33 11.07
C LEU A 119 1.79 25.92 10.40
N SER A 120 1.12 26.85 9.71
CA SER A 120 -0.14 26.56 8.99
C SER A 120 0.09 25.55 7.87
N ASP A 121 1.13 25.75 7.06
CA ASP A 121 1.44 24.87 5.94
C ASP A 121 1.98 23.51 6.39
N ALA A 122 2.82 23.48 7.43
CA ALA A 122 3.21 22.21 8.06
C ALA A 122 2.00 21.44 8.61
N GLY A 123 1.05 22.14 9.24
CA GLY A 123 -0.21 21.55 9.71
C GLY A 123 -1.06 20.98 8.56
N ARG A 124 -1.24 21.75 7.49
CA ARG A 124 -1.97 21.31 6.28
C ARG A 124 -1.34 20.07 5.63
N LEU A 125 -0.01 20.05 5.50
CA LEU A 125 0.72 18.91 4.94
C LEU A 125 0.61 17.65 5.81
N ILE A 126 0.66 17.79 7.14
CA ILE A 126 0.45 16.65 8.05
C ILE A 126 -1.01 16.19 8.03
N ALA A 127 -1.98 17.09 7.89
CA ALA A 127 -3.39 16.75 7.74
C ALA A 127 -3.69 15.98 6.44
N ASP A 128 -3.10 16.39 5.30
CA ASP A 128 -3.17 15.58 4.07
C ASP A 128 -2.47 14.23 4.27
N CYS A 129 -1.25 14.19 4.83
CA CYS A 129 -0.57 12.90 5.12
C CYS A 129 -1.45 11.97 5.97
N HIS A 130 -2.14 12.51 6.99
CA HIS A 130 -3.10 11.76 7.82
C HIS A 130 -4.28 11.20 6.99
N TYR A 131 -4.81 11.98 6.04
CA TYR A 131 -5.83 11.54 5.10
C TYR A 131 -5.31 10.48 4.11
N GLN A 132 -4.10 10.65 3.55
CA GLN A 132 -3.46 9.65 2.69
C GLN A 132 -3.25 8.32 3.42
N HIS A 133 -2.96 8.35 4.73
CA HIS A 133 -2.94 7.16 5.57
C HIS A 133 -4.31 6.45 5.66
N SER A 134 -5.41 7.20 5.80
CA SER A 134 -6.76 6.62 5.66
C SER A 134 -6.98 5.97 4.29
N MET A 135 -6.50 6.60 3.20
CA MET A 135 -6.61 6.02 1.85
C MET A 135 -5.79 4.74 1.68
N ALA A 136 -4.55 4.71 2.19
CA ALA A 136 -3.72 3.50 2.20
C ALA A 136 -4.37 2.36 2.98
N ARG A 137 -4.96 2.66 4.15
CA ARG A 137 -5.72 1.68 4.95
C ARG A 137 -6.96 1.19 4.20
N ARG A 138 -7.75 2.07 3.58
CA ARG A 138 -8.88 1.69 2.71
C ARG A 138 -8.46 0.83 1.52
N PHE A 139 -7.31 1.10 0.91
CA PHE A 139 -6.79 0.32 -0.20
C PHE A 139 -6.45 -1.12 0.22
N ILE A 140 -5.71 -1.30 1.32
CA ILE A 140 -5.41 -2.62 1.88
C ILE A 140 -6.70 -3.33 2.28
N ALA A 141 -7.60 -2.63 2.98
CA ALA A 141 -8.87 -3.18 3.43
C ALA A 141 -9.78 -3.68 2.30
N THR A 142 -9.73 -3.02 1.14
CA THR A 142 -10.54 -3.40 -0.02
C THR A 142 -9.84 -4.35 -0.98
N SER A 143 -8.55 -4.68 -0.79
CA SER A 143 -7.74 -5.45 -1.76
C SER A 143 -8.34 -6.81 -2.10
N ASN A 144 -8.90 -7.49 -1.11
CA ASN A 144 -9.49 -8.83 -1.21
C ASN A 144 -11.02 -8.81 -1.38
N ILE A 145 -11.64 -7.62 -1.41
CA ILE A 145 -13.08 -7.45 -1.56
C ILE A 145 -13.46 -7.39 -3.04
N ASN A 146 -14.61 -7.97 -3.40
CA ASN A 146 -15.12 -8.01 -4.77
C ASN A 146 -15.34 -6.60 -5.36
N LYS A 147 -15.34 -6.49 -6.70
CA LYS A 147 -15.35 -5.19 -7.39
C LYS A 147 -16.62 -4.36 -7.11
N SER A 148 -17.79 -4.99 -6.98
CA SER A 148 -19.06 -4.29 -6.70
C SER A 148 -19.07 -3.69 -5.29
N SER A 149 -18.72 -4.47 -4.26
CA SER A 149 -18.66 -3.96 -2.89
C SER A 149 -17.54 -2.95 -2.71
N ARG A 150 -16.38 -3.13 -3.36
CA ARG A 150 -15.27 -2.15 -3.32
C ARG A 150 -15.71 -0.75 -3.73
N ALA A 151 -16.47 -0.61 -4.82
CA ALA A 151 -16.95 0.69 -5.29
C ALA A 151 -17.88 1.38 -4.26
N THR A 152 -18.72 0.61 -3.58
CA THR A 152 -19.58 1.07 -2.48
C THR A 152 -18.78 1.50 -1.26
N LEU A 153 -17.72 0.77 -0.91
CA LEU A 153 -16.82 1.06 0.21
C LEU A 153 -16.02 2.34 -0.01
N THR A 154 -15.41 2.51 -1.20
CA THR A 154 -14.58 3.68 -1.49
C THR A 154 -15.37 5.00 -1.47
N LYS A 155 -16.67 4.97 -1.80
CA LYS A 155 -17.57 6.13 -1.76
C LYS A 155 -18.03 6.53 -0.35
N ALA A 156 -17.78 5.72 0.67
CA ALA A 156 -18.19 6.06 2.03
C ALA A 156 -17.43 7.29 2.55
N PRO A 157 -18.07 8.19 3.33
CA PRO A 157 -17.35 9.21 4.08
C PRO A 157 -16.40 8.55 5.10
N ILE A 158 -15.32 9.24 5.46
CA ILE A 158 -14.49 8.87 6.62
C ILE A 158 -15.12 9.60 7.81
N GLY A 159 -15.41 8.86 8.88
CA GLY A 159 -15.79 9.41 10.18
C GLY A 159 -14.92 8.80 11.25
N ASP A 160 -15.49 8.56 12.43
CA ASP A 160 -14.89 7.74 13.49
C ASP A 160 -14.54 6.32 13.00
N TRP A 161 -15.22 5.85 11.96
CA TRP A 161 -14.91 4.61 11.25
C TRP A 161 -14.35 4.87 9.85
N LEU A 162 -13.40 4.02 9.45
CA LEU A 162 -12.69 4.11 8.18
C LEU A 162 -13.64 4.02 6.96
N PHE A 163 -14.79 3.34 7.07
CA PHE A 163 -15.84 3.28 6.04
C PHE A 163 -17.19 3.86 6.51
N GLY A 164 -17.17 4.68 7.57
CA GLY A 164 -18.35 5.26 8.22
C GLY A 164 -19.21 4.24 8.97
N ASP A 165 -20.13 4.74 9.78
CA ASP A 165 -20.93 3.96 10.73
C ASP A 165 -21.93 3.01 10.05
N ALA A 166 -22.66 3.52 9.06
CA ALA A 166 -23.69 2.79 8.30
C ALA A 166 -23.12 1.78 7.28
N LEU A 167 -22.02 1.09 7.60
CA LEU A 167 -21.35 0.18 6.68
C LEU A 167 -22.23 -1.02 6.28
N SER A 168 -22.72 -1.76 7.27
CA SER A 168 -23.62 -2.89 7.07
C SER A 168 -24.86 -2.55 6.22
N GLU A 169 -25.47 -1.40 6.46
CA GLU A 169 -26.63 -0.92 5.69
C GLU A 169 -26.26 -0.63 4.24
N ARG A 170 -25.16 0.09 4.02
CA ARG A 170 -24.66 0.44 2.69
C ARG A 170 -24.31 -0.80 1.86
N VAL A 171 -23.75 -1.84 2.50
CA VAL A 171 -23.49 -3.14 1.84
C VAL A 171 -24.78 -3.89 1.52
N LYS A 172 -25.79 -3.88 2.41
CA LYS A 172 -27.11 -4.47 2.13
C LYS A 172 -27.80 -3.75 0.95
N ALA A 173 -27.86 -2.43 0.98
CA ALA A 173 -28.45 -1.61 -0.07
C ALA A 173 -27.76 -1.82 -1.43
N ALA A 174 -26.43 -1.88 -1.45
CA ALA A 174 -25.67 -2.18 -2.67
C ALA A 174 -25.98 -3.58 -3.24
N LYS A 175 -26.18 -4.60 -2.39
CA LYS A 175 -26.58 -5.95 -2.85
C LYS A 175 -28.00 -5.99 -3.42
N VAL A 176 -28.93 -5.23 -2.86
CA VAL A 176 -30.29 -5.09 -3.40
C VAL A 176 -30.24 -4.39 -4.76
N LEU A 177 -29.48 -3.30 -4.88
CA LEU A 177 -29.28 -2.57 -6.13
C LEU A 177 -28.56 -3.41 -7.20
N GLU A 178 -27.58 -4.24 -6.81
CA GLU A 178 -26.88 -5.15 -7.74
C GLU A 178 -27.83 -6.22 -8.29
N ARG A 179 -28.77 -6.73 -7.48
CA ARG A 179 -29.82 -7.65 -7.94
C ARG A 179 -30.78 -6.97 -8.91
N ALA A 180 -31.40 -5.85 -8.52
CA ALA A 180 -32.30 -5.09 -9.37
C ALA A 180 -31.63 -4.64 -10.69
N SER A 181 -30.34 -4.25 -10.64
CA SER A 181 -29.58 -3.91 -11.83
C SER A 181 -29.28 -5.12 -12.73
N ASN A 182 -29.18 -6.33 -12.19
CA ASN A 182 -29.06 -7.55 -13.01
C ASN A 182 -30.38 -7.90 -13.69
N ASP A 183 -31.52 -7.72 -13.00
CA ASP A 183 -32.85 -7.98 -13.56
C ASP A 183 -33.21 -6.97 -14.67
N LEU A 184 -32.73 -5.72 -14.55
CA LEU A 184 -32.89 -4.65 -15.55
C LEU A 184 -31.88 -4.72 -16.72
N LYS A 185 -30.90 -5.63 -16.70
CA LYS A 185 -30.01 -5.80 -17.87
C LYS A 185 -30.80 -6.45 -18.99
N VAL A 186 -31.10 -5.65 -20.02
CA VAL A 186 -31.60 -6.14 -21.31
C VAL A 186 -30.74 -7.33 -21.72
N GLN A 187 -31.36 -8.51 -21.81
CA GLN A 187 -30.66 -9.70 -22.26
C GLN A 187 -30.04 -9.40 -23.61
N LYS A 188 -28.71 -9.48 -23.72
CA LYS A 188 -28.10 -9.63 -25.02
C LYS A 188 -28.65 -10.93 -25.58
N VAL A 189 -29.50 -10.82 -26.60
CA VAL A 189 -29.84 -11.93 -27.49
C VAL A 189 -28.55 -12.43 -28.12
N THR A 190 -27.87 -13.35 -27.41
CA THR A 190 -26.88 -14.21 -28.01
C THR A 190 -27.61 -15.01 -29.07
N SER A 191 -27.42 -14.62 -30.33
CA SER A 191 -27.93 -15.36 -31.46
C SER A 191 -27.35 -16.78 -31.38
N THR A 192 -28.20 -17.70 -30.92
CA THR A 192 -27.94 -19.13 -31.02
C THR A 192 -27.80 -19.43 -32.50
N GLN A 193 -26.56 -19.58 -32.98
CA GLN A 193 -26.29 -20.15 -34.29
C GLN A 193 -26.93 -21.54 -34.31
N PHE A 194 -28.07 -21.63 -35.00
CA PHE A 194 -28.71 -22.90 -35.30
C PHE A 194 -27.70 -23.74 -36.11
N ARG A 195 -27.04 -24.69 -35.44
CA ARG A 195 -26.33 -25.77 -36.13
C ARG A 195 -27.38 -26.61 -36.84
N SER A 196 -27.61 -26.33 -38.12
CA SER A 196 -28.40 -27.22 -38.96
C SER A 196 -27.75 -28.59 -38.98
N LYS A 197 -28.52 -29.62 -38.63
CA LYS A 197 -28.10 -31.01 -38.84
C LYS A 197 -28.25 -31.30 -40.33
N GLY A 198 -27.14 -31.36 -41.05
CA GLY A 198 -27.14 -31.87 -42.42
C GLY A 198 -27.60 -33.35 -42.44
N PRO A 199 -28.28 -33.80 -43.50
CA PRO A 199 -28.80 -35.16 -43.59
C PRO A 199 -27.67 -36.19 -43.73
N SER A 200 -27.86 -37.35 -43.09
CA SER A 200 -26.94 -38.49 -43.15
C SER A 200 -27.02 -39.21 -44.49
N SER A 201 -25.91 -39.25 -45.25
CA SER A 201 -25.79 -40.12 -46.43
C SER A 201 -25.42 -41.55 -46.00
N LEU A 202 -26.23 -42.52 -46.45
CA LEU A 202 -26.03 -43.95 -46.23
C LEU A 202 -25.44 -44.61 -47.48
N ASN A 203 -24.37 -45.41 -47.31
CA ASN A 203 -23.86 -46.44 -48.22
C ASN A 203 -23.38 -46.00 -49.63
N SER A 204 -22.20 -46.43 -50.08
CA SER A 204 -22.08 -47.78 -50.67
C SER A 204 -20.63 -48.29 -50.82
N LYS A 205 -20.55 -49.60 -51.06
CA LYS A 205 -19.38 -50.50 -51.07
C LYS A 205 -18.34 -50.15 -52.15
N GLY A 206 -17.04 -50.38 -51.86
CA GLY A 206 -15.97 -50.39 -52.87
C GLY A 206 -14.65 -51.00 -52.37
N LEU A 207 -14.34 -52.23 -52.84
CA LEU A 207 -13.17 -53.07 -52.50
C LEU A 207 -12.72 -53.80 -53.79
N SER A 208 -11.46 -54.14 -54.08
CA SER A 208 -10.15 -54.00 -53.40
C SER A 208 -9.02 -53.99 -54.45
N ARG A 209 -7.76 -53.67 -54.06
CA ARG A 209 -6.47 -54.31 -54.46
C ARG A 209 -5.29 -53.32 -54.26
N LEU A 210 -4.39 -53.50 -53.29
CA LEU A 210 -3.25 -54.45 -53.13
C LEU A 210 -1.90 -53.70 -53.30
N PRO A 211 -0.76 -54.21 -52.79
CA PRO A 211 0.13 -53.38 -51.96
C PRO A 211 1.50 -53.09 -52.59
N ASP A 212 2.26 -52.19 -51.96
CA ASP A 212 3.72 -52.39 -51.87
C ASP A 212 4.29 -51.98 -50.49
N ASN A 213 5.44 -52.56 -50.20
CA ASN A 213 6.08 -52.75 -48.91
C ASN A 213 7.32 -51.85 -48.80
N SER A 214 7.34 -50.92 -47.84
CA SER A 214 8.59 -50.34 -47.36
C SER A 214 8.55 -49.93 -45.89
N ARG A 215 9.07 -50.87 -45.10
CA ARG A 215 9.58 -50.72 -43.73
C ARG A 215 10.31 -49.38 -43.51
N ARG A 216 9.95 -48.64 -42.45
CA ARG A 216 10.82 -48.37 -41.26
C ARG A 216 10.31 -47.22 -40.38
N GLY A 217 10.23 -47.50 -39.08
CA GLY A 217 10.66 -46.63 -37.98
C GLY A 217 10.15 -45.19 -37.90
N ARG A 218 9.18 -44.94 -37.00
CA ARG A 218 9.07 -43.65 -36.31
C ARG A 218 10.31 -43.42 -35.44
N PRO A 219 10.86 -42.19 -35.39
CA PRO A 219 11.51 -41.66 -34.20
C PRO A 219 10.59 -40.68 -33.47
N ASN A 220 10.61 -40.75 -32.15
CA ASN A 220 9.82 -39.91 -31.25
C ASN A 220 10.62 -38.63 -30.93
N PHE A 221 10.20 -37.46 -31.43
CA PHE A 221 10.89 -36.19 -31.15
C PHE A 221 10.56 -35.67 -29.75
N SER A 222 11.38 -36.08 -28.77
CA SER A 222 11.39 -35.48 -27.45
C SER A 222 12.39 -34.31 -27.39
N PHE A 223 11.87 -33.08 -27.22
CA PHE A 223 12.72 -31.91 -26.96
C PHE A 223 13.43 -32.07 -25.61
N ARG A 224 14.75 -32.29 -25.63
CA ARG A 224 15.65 -31.99 -24.50
C ARG A 224 16.58 -30.87 -24.90
N ARG A 225 16.62 -29.80 -24.09
CA ARG A 225 17.57 -28.70 -24.24
C ARG A 225 18.99 -29.19 -23.96
N ASP A 226 19.94 -28.67 -24.72
CA ASP A 226 21.37 -28.81 -24.45
C ASP A 226 21.73 -28.29 -23.05
N ARG A 227 22.50 -29.10 -22.33
CA ARG A 227 23.41 -28.62 -21.27
C ARG A 227 24.83 -28.69 -21.84
N GLN A 228 25.45 -27.55 -22.06
CA GLN A 228 26.89 -27.50 -22.29
C GLN A 228 27.63 -27.99 -21.03
N PRO A 229 28.65 -28.85 -21.14
CA PRO A 229 29.55 -29.18 -20.05
C PRO A 229 30.66 -28.12 -19.92
N GLN A 230 31.00 -27.73 -18.68
CA GLN A 230 32.20 -26.95 -18.39
C GLN A 230 33.43 -27.88 -18.23
N PRO A 231 34.64 -27.45 -18.64
CA PRO A 231 35.86 -28.24 -18.47
C PRO A 231 36.34 -28.27 -17.01
N MET A 232 36.84 -29.43 -16.59
CA MET A 232 37.46 -29.64 -15.28
C MET A 232 38.87 -29.05 -15.25
N LEU A 233 39.22 -28.32 -14.19
CA LEU A 233 40.61 -28.05 -13.81
C LEU A 233 40.82 -28.41 -12.34
N SER A 234 41.74 -29.33 -12.10
CA SER A 234 42.15 -29.78 -10.77
C SER A 234 43.08 -28.76 -10.12
N GLY A 235 42.85 -28.45 -8.83
CA GLY A 235 43.67 -27.46 -8.13
C GLY A 235 43.30 -27.36 -6.65
N THR A 236 43.80 -28.30 -5.84
CA THR A 236 43.65 -28.26 -4.38
C THR A 236 44.34 -27.03 -3.78
N LYS A 237 43.58 -26.17 -3.09
CA LYS A 237 44.09 -25.30 -2.02
C LYS A 237 42.96 -24.91 -1.06
N LYS A 238 43.15 -25.27 0.22
CA LYS A 238 42.23 -24.95 1.32
C LYS A 238 42.32 -23.45 1.63
N HIS A 239 41.18 -22.77 1.82
CA HIS A 239 41.15 -21.42 2.40
C HIS A 239 40.36 -21.41 3.71
N PRO A 240 40.92 -20.84 4.80
CA PRO A 240 40.27 -20.86 6.11
C PRO A 240 39.20 -19.78 6.24
N VAL A 241 38.06 -20.17 6.81
CA VAL A 241 37.10 -19.25 7.44
C VAL A 241 37.71 -18.76 8.77
N LEU A 242 37.26 -17.59 9.26
CA LEU A 242 37.66 -16.94 10.54
C LEU A 242 38.94 -16.07 10.52
N GLN A 243 38.92 -14.93 9.83
CA GLN A 243 39.62 -13.73 10.33
C GLN A 243 39.12 -12.40 9.73
N GLN A 244 37.92 -11.98 10.12
CA GLN A 244 37.44 -10.62 9.82
C GLN A 244 36.53 -10.04 10.93
N ARG A 245 36.96 -10.18 12.19
CA ARG A 245 36.27 -9.58 13.35
C ARG A 245 37.18 -8.92 14.39
N GLN A 246 38.43 -8.61 14.03
CA GLN A 246 39.39 -7.88 14.87
C GLN A 246 40.20 -6.84 14.06
N ARG A 247 39.52 -5.83 13.47
CA ARG A 247 40.21 -4.66 12.88
C ARG A 247 39.49 -3.32 13.11
N TRP A 248 38.76 -3.21 14.23
CA TRP A 248 38.05 -1.97 14.64
C TRP A 248 38.17 -1.64 16.14
N GLN A 249 39.12 -2.23 16.88
CA GLN A 249 39.33 -1.97 18.32
C GLN A 249 40.74 -1.45 18.67
N ASN A 250 41.54 -1.02 17.69
CA ASN A 250 42.91 -0.53 17.95
C ASN A 250 43.20 0.82 17.28
N LYS A 251 42.26 1.77 17.42
CA LYS A 251 42.47 3.19 17.05
C LYS A 251 41.87 4.19 18.06
N SER A 252 41.74 3.76 19.33
CA SER A 252 41.26 4.58 20.46
C SER A 252 42.24 4.56 21.63
N ARG A 253 43.54 4.64 21.31
CA ARG A 253 44.63 5.03 22.22
C ARG A 253 45.63 5.80 21.38
N HIS A 254 45.57 7.14 21.44
CA HIS A 254 46.61 8.13 21.08
C HIS A 254 45.95 9.53 21.04
N TYR A 255 45.37 9.95 22.18
CA TYR A 255 45.24 11.34 22.59
C TYR A 255 45.21 11.32 24.13
N ARG A 256 46.37 11.64 24.70
CA ARG A 256 46.51 12.25 26.02
C ARG A 256 46.80 13.72 25.78
#